data_AF-A0A2V6KBC7-F1
#
_entry.id   AF-A0A2V6KBC7-F1
#
_cell.length_a   1.000
_cell.length_b   1.000
_cell.length_c   1.000
_cell.angle_alpha   90.00
_cell.angle_beta   90.00
_cell.angle_gamma   90.00
#
_symmetry.space_group_name_H-M   'P 1'
#
loop_
_entity.id
_entity.type
_entity.pdbx_description
1 polymer ?
#
loop_
_entity_poly.entity_id
_entity_poly.type
_entity_poly.pdbx_seq_one_letter_code
_entity_poly.pdbx_strand_id
1 'polypeptide(L)' 'MNPIKGEQLLTQLNWRYAVKQFDQIRKISPEDWATLENALILSASSWGLQPWAFVVITD' A
#
# COMPACT_ATOMS: atom_id res chain seq x y z
N MET A 1 5.67 -15.39 13.59
CA MET A 1 5.16 -15.04 12.25
C MET A 1 3.73 -15.51 12.17
N ASN A 2 2.80 -14.63 11.75
CA ASN A 2 1.40 -14.99 11.54
C ASN A 2 1.19 -15.15 10.03
N PRO A 3 1.18 -16.38 9.49
CA PRO A 3 1.03 -16.60 8.06
C PRO A 3 -0.38 -16.20 7.59
N ILE A 4 -0.46 -15.53 6.45
CA ILE A 4 -1.73 -15.23 5.79
C ILE A 4 -2.19 -16.49 5.05
N LYS A 5 -3.47 -16.86 5.22
CA LYS A 5 -4.05 -18.00 4.48
C LYS A 5 -4.16 -17.66 3.00
N GLY A 6 -3.99 -18.67 2.13
CA GLY A 6 -4.06 -18.48 0.67
C GLY A 6 -5.36 -17.84 0.19
N GLU A 7 -6.50 -18.25 0.75
CA GLU A 7 -7.81 -17.65 0.44
C GLU A 7 -7.85 -16.15 0.79
N GLN A 8 -7.41 -15.79 2.01
CA GLN A 8 -7.36 -14.39 2.43
C GLN A 8 -6.46 -13.56 1.50
N LEU A 9 -5.30 -14.09 1.11
CA LEU A 9 -4.41 -13.43 0.15
C LEU A 9 -5.14 -13.17 -1.18
N LEU A 10 -5.76 -14.20 -1.77
CA LEU A 10 -6.46 -14.08 -3.04
C LEU A 10 -7.65 -13.12 -2.95
N THR A 11 -8.41 -13.12 -1.85
CA THR A 11 -9.49 -12.16 -1.61
C THR A 11 -9.00 -10.72 -1.63
N GLN A 12 -7.90 -10.42 -0.92
CA GLN A 12 -7.33 -9.06 -0.89
C GLN A 12 -6.82 -8.62 -2.27
N LEU A 13 -6.16 -9.53 -2.99
CA LEU A 13 -5.63 -9.23 -4.33
C LEU A 13 -6.73 -9.03 -5.38
N ASN A 14 -7.85 -9.76 -5.28
CA ASN A 14 -9.03 -9.58 -6.14
C ASN A 14 -9.84 -8.33 -5.78
N TRP A 15 -9.88 -7.95 -4.49
CA TRP A 15 -10.54 -6.73 -4.06
C TRP A 15 -9.83 -5.47 -4.58
N ARG A 16 -8.49 -5.52 -4.70
CA ARG A 16 -7.72 -4.40 -5.25
C ARG A 16 -7.98 -4.24 -6.75
N TYR A 17 -8.42 -3.06 -7.16
CA TYR A 17 -8.58 -2.68 -8.56
C TYR A 17 -8.07 -1.25 -8.82
N ALA A 18 -7.94 -0.87 -10.09
CA ALA A 18 -7.59 0.49 -10.48
C ALA A 18 -8.81 1.41 -10.30
N VAL A 19 -8.87 2.10 -9.16
CA VAL A 19 -9.93 3.08 -8.86
C VAL A 19 -9.82 4.27 -9.82
N LYS A 20 -10.94 4.63 -10.47
CA LYS A 20 -10.98 5.73 -11.46
C LYS A 20 -11.51 7.05 -10.89
N GLN A 21 -12.26 6.99 -9.80
CA GLN A 21 -12.84 8.15 -9.12
C GLN A 21 -12.86 7.88 -7.62
N PHE A 22 -12.40 8.86 -6.84
CA PHE A 22 -12.38 8.81 -5.39
C PHE A 22 -13.45 9.74 -4.81
N ASP A 23 -13.88 9.44 -3.59
CA ASP A 23 -14.65 10.36 -2.76
C ASP A 23 -13.74 11.52 -2.32
N GLN A 24 -14.14 12.76 -2.62
CA GLN A 24 -13.35 13.96 -2.35
C GLN A 24 -13.32 14.35 -0.86
N ILE A 25 -14.33 13.93 -0.11
CA ILE A 25 -14.49 14.28 1.31
C ILE A 25 -13.74 13.28 2.19
N ARG A 26 -13.70 12.02 1.78
CA ARG A 26 -13.08 10.96 2.55
C ARG A 26 -11.55 11.06 2.48
N LYS A 27 -10.93 11.21 3.65
CA LYS A 27 -9.47 11.21 3.81
C LYS A 27 -8.98 9.88 4.36
N ILE A 28 -7.76 9.51 4.00
CA ILE A 28 -7.04 8.40 4.63
C ILE A 28 -6.60 8.87 6.02
N SER A 29 -6.77 8.03 7.04
CA SER A 29 -6.34 8.38 8.38
C SER A 29 -4.81 8.39 8.50
N PRO A 30 -4.22 9.13 9.46
CA PRO A 30 -2.78 9.16 9.64
C PRO A 30 -2.16 7.78 9.89
N GLU A 31 -2.86 6.91 10.63
CA GLU A 31 -2.39 5.55 10.91
C GLU A 31 -2.37 4.64 9.67
N ASP A 32 -3.40 4.74 8.82
CA ASP A 32 -3.47 3.98 7.58
C ASP A 32 -2.41 4.49 6.59
N TRP A 33 -2.21 5.82 6.53
CA TRP A 33 -1.19 6.41 5.67
C TRP A 33 0.22 5.96 6.06
N ALA A 34 0.56 6.02 7.35
CA ALA A 34 1.85 5.53 7.85
C ALA A 34 2.06 4.04 7.54
N THR A 35 0.99 3.24 7.58
CA THR A 35 1.06 1.82 7.21
C THR A 35 1.41 1.65 5.73
N LEU A 36 0.83 2.45 4.83
CA LEU A 36 1.13 2.42 3.39
C LEU A 36 2.58 2.83 3.11
N GLU A 37 3.06 3.90 3.73
CA GLU A 37 4.45 4.36 3.58
C GLU A 37 5.45 3.28 4.00
N ASN A 38 5.23 2.66 5.16
CA ASN A 38 6.07 1.55 5.63
C ASN A 38 6.01 0.34 4.69
N ALA A 39 4.83 0.01 4.14
CA ALA A 39 4.70 -1.09 3.18
C ALA A 39 5.50 -0.84 1.89
N LEU A 40 5.56 0.41 1.41
CA LEU A 40 6.38 0.78 0.26
C LEU A 40 7.88 0.64 0.54
N ILE A 41 8.35 1.12 1.71
CA ILE A 41 9.74 0.99 2.14
C ILE A 41 10.17 -0.48 2.27
N LEU A 42 9.30 -1.32 2.84
CA LEU A 42 9.58 -2.74 3.07
C LEU A 42 9.42 -3.62 1.82
N SER A 43 9.06 -3.04 0.67
CA SER A 43 8.92 -3.79 -0.57
C SER A 43 10.27 -4.36 -1.03
N ALA A 44 10.26 -5.58 -1.55
CA ALA A 44 11.49 -6.21 -2.02
C ALA A 44 12.09 -5.42 -3.20
N SER A 45 13.41 -5.22 -3.18
CA SER A 45 14.18 -4.68 -4.30
C SER A 45 15.32 -5.62 -4.67
N SER A 46 15.74 -5.58 -5.93
CA SER A 46 16.94 -6.29 -6.38
C SER A 46 18.12 -5.88 -5.51
N TRP A 47 18.80 -6.87 -4.91
CA TRP A 47 19.93 -6.66 -3.97
C TRP A 47 19.63 -5.75 -2.76
N GLY A 48 18.36 -5.49 -2.44
CA GLY A 48 17.99 -4.58 -1.35
C GLY A 48 18.31 -3.11 -1.64
N LEU A 49 18.54 -2.74 -2.90
CA LEU A 49 19.00 -1.41 -3.31
C LEU A 49 18.01 -0.27 -3.02
N GLN A 50 16.72 -0.59 -2.97
CA GLN A 50 15.63 0.38 -2.79
C GLN A 50 15.79 1.65 -3.67
N PRO A 51 15.93 1.52 -5.01
CA PRO A 51 16.26 2.64 -5.89
C PRO A 51 15.01 3.48 -6.22
N TRP A 52 14.23 3.84 -5.21
CA TRP A 52 12.99 4.60 -5.34
C TRP A 52 12.98 5.79 -4.39
N ALA A 53 12.25 6.83 -4.79
CA ALA A 53 11.84 7.92 -3.91
C ALA A 53 10.32 7.99 -3.96
N PHE A 54 9.69 8.10 -2.79
CA PHE A 54 8.25 8.31 -2.68
C PHE A 54 8.02 9.79 -2.38
N VAL A 55 7.28 10.47 -3.25
CA VAL A 55 6.95 11.89 -3.10
C VAL A 55 5.46 11.98 -2.80
N VAL A 56 5.12 12.52 -1.63
CA VAL A 56 3.74 12.78 -1.24
C VAL A 56 3.36 14.17 -1.75
N ILE A 57 2.33 14.24 -2.60
CA ILE A 57 1.80 15.50 -3.12
C ILE A 57 0.53 15.84 -2.36
N THR A 58 0.62 16.90 -1.56
CA THR A 58 -0.52 17.58 -0.93
C THR A 58 -0.51 19.05 -1.34
N ASP A 59 -1.64 19.72 -1.21
CA ASP A 59 -1.75 21.18 -1.39
C ASP A 59 -0.88 21.95 -0.38
#